data_AF-A0A7D5TPT2-F1
#
_entry.id   AF-A0A7D5TPT2-F1
#
_cell.length_a   1.000
_cell.length_b   1.000
_cell.length_c   1.000
_cell.angle_alpha   90.00
_cell.angle_beta   90.00
_cell.angle_gamma   90.00
#
_symmetry.space_group_name_H-M   'P 1'
#
loop_
_entity.id
_entity.type
_entity.pdbx_description
1 polymer ?
#
loop_
_entity_poly.entity_id
_entity_poly.type
_entity_poly.pdbx_seq_one_letter_code
_entity_poly.pdbx_strand_id
1 'polypeptide(L)'
;MTGYPDHRQQSPRPQLPAWLDRYTTVGLYGLLIGTGLCLVAFLTNPVPDPSFPWATLPESLRLPIAQPRIEHWPVTYTIGIWLWIIGFPALFLAGYRRFGDWMPFGTPMWLAGLPALAMLSWTTYCRFFWPKLHPPTWNAPSYTVVCWLYCSSYNVLWSNLAYLIAFVGVAATVLAVRRRHVAGYILLGFGVFALPLGLPAVYEGYRRITKTHGEVRP
;
A
#
# COMPACT_ATOMS: atom_id res chain seq x y z
N MET A 1 10.17 41.81 -37.16
CA MET A 1 9.72 40.44 -36.80
C MET A 1 10.34 40.09 -35.46
N THR A 2 9.63 40.38 -34.37
CA THR A 2 10.03 40.04 -33.00
C THR A 2 9.39 38.71 -32.64
N GLY A 3 10.18 37.64 -32.61
CA GLY A 3 9.75 36.32 -32.18
C GLY A 3 9.49 36.32 -30.68
N TYR A 4 8.27 35.99 -30.29
CA TYR A 4 7.87 35.77 -28.90
C TYR A 4 8.53 34.46 -28.42
N PRO A 5 9.36 34.45 -27.37
CA PRO A 5 9.82 33.19 -26.81
C PRO A 5 8.63 32.49 -26.14
N ASP A 6 8.22 31.37 -26.72
CA ASP A 6 7.21 30.46 -26.16
C ASP A 6 7.78 29.81 -24.90
N HIS A 7 7.68 30.52 -23.77
CA HIS A 7 7.85 29.95 -22.44
C HIS A 7 6.62 29.08 -22.12
N ARG A 8 6.51 27.93 -22.79
CA ARG A 8 5.87 26.77 -22.17
C ARG A 8 6.69 26.41 -20.94
N GLN A 9 6.33 27.01 -19.81
CA GLN A 9 6.67 26.52 -18.48
C GLN A 9 6.19 25.07 -18.40
N GLN A 10 7.06 24.12 -18.74
CA GLN A 10 6.92 22.76 -18.26
C GLN A 10 7.10 22.86 -16.75
N SER A 11 6.00 22.95 -16.01
CA SER A 11 6.01 22.72 -14.56
C SER A 11 6.78 21.41 -14.33
N PRO A 12 7.88 21.41 -13.55
CA PRO A 12 8.67 20.21 -13.36
C PRO A 12 7.78 19.20 -12.65
N ARG A 13 7.27 18.21 -13.39
CA ARG A 13 6.47 17.12 -12.83
C ARG A 13 7.22 16.55 -11.62
N PRO A 14 6.55 16.24 -10.51
CA PRO A 14 7.21 15.68 -9.34
C PRO A 14 7.95 14.39 -9.72
N GLN A 15 9.29 14.43 -9.70
CA GLN A 15 10.12 13.30 -10.13
C GLN A 15 10.42 12.37 -8.94
N LEU A 16 10.21 11.07 -9.15
CA LEU A 16 10.67 10.02 -8.24
C LEU A 16 12.09 9.59 -8.60
N PRO A 17 12.90 9.13 -7.64
CA PRO A 17 14.17 8.46 -7.93
C PRO A 17 13.94 7.25 -8.85
N ALA A 18 14.90 6.95 -9.73
CA ALA A 18 14.76 5.93 -10.76
C ALA A 18 14.34 4.54 -10.23
N TRP A 19 14.85 4.14 -9.06
CA TRP A 19 14.48 2.86 -8.44
C TRP A 19 13.01 2.82 -8.00
N LEU A 20 12.49 3.95 -7.48
CA LEU A 20 11.12 4.06 -7.01
C LEU A 20 10.15 4.19 -8.19
N ASP A 21 10.61 4.79 -9.30
CA ASP A 21 9.90 4.82 -10.57
C ASP A 21 9.74 3.41 -11.17
N ARG A 22 10.83 2.64 -11.17
CA ARG A 22 10.84 1.23 -11.59
C ARG A 22 9.93 0.39 -10.69
N TYR A 23 10.05 0.55 -9.36
CA TYR A 23 9.15 -0.12 -8.41
C TYR A 23 7.69 0.24 -8.68
N THR A 24 7.37 1.51 -8.91
CA THR A 24 6.00 1.94 -9.21
C THR A 24 5.46 1.21 -10.45
N THR A 25 6.27 1.09 -11.49
CA THR A 25 5.88 0.44 -12.75
C THR A 25 5.69 -1.07 -12.56
N VAL A 26 6.68 -1.74 -11.96
CA VAL A 26 6.62 -3.19 -11.71
C VAL A 26 5.51 -3.54 -10.73
N GLY A 27 5.30 -2.73 -9.69
CA GLY A 27 4.24 -2.91 -8.71
C GLY A 27 2.85 -2.86 -9.34
N LEU A 28 2.60 -1.92 -10.26
CA LEU A 28 1.34 -1.86 -11.01
C LEU A 28 1.12 -3.08 -11.91
N TYR A 29 2.15 -3.56 -12.60
CA TYR A 29 2.06 -4.82 -13.34
C TYR A 29 1.81 -6.01 -12.41
N GLY A 30 2.46 -6.03 -11.24
CA GLY A 30 2.22 -7.00 -10.18
C GLY A 30 0.76 -7.01 -9.73
N LEU A 31 0.12 -5.84 -9.59
CA LEU A 31 -1.31 -5.76 -9.28
C LEU A 31 -2.18 -6.42 -10.36
N LEU A 32 -1.90 -6.15 -11.64
CA LEU A 32 -2.65 -6.73 -12.76
C LEU A 32 -2.49 -8.25 -12.82
N ILE A 33 -1.24 -8.72 -12.74
CA ILE A 33 -0.92 -10.16 -12.73
C ILE A 33 -1.55 -10.83 -11.51
N GLY A 34 -1.43 -10.21 -10.33
CA GLY A 34 -2.01 -10.72 -9.09
C GLY A 34 -3.53 -10.84 -9.17
N THR A 35 -4.20 -9.86 -9.77
CA THR A 35 -5.64 -9.94 -10.03
C THR A 35 -5.97 -11.10 -10.96
N GLY A 36 -5.22 -11.28 -12.05
CA GLY A 36 -5.38 -12.44 -12.94
C GLY A 36 -5.22 -13.77 -12.21
N LEU A 37 -4.20 -13.90 -11.36
CA LEU A 37 -3.96 -15.12 -10.57
C LEU A 37 -5.07 -15.38 -9.55
N CYS A 38 -5.55 -14.35 -8.85
CA CYS A 38 -6.70 -14.48 -7.96
C CYS A 38 -7.94 -14.95 -8.71
N LEU A 39 -8.22 -14.43 -9.91
CA LEU A 39 -9.34 -14.86 -10.74
C LEU A 39 -9.18 -16.31 -11.24
N VAL A 40 -7.98 -16.73 -11.63
CA VAL A 40 -7.69 -18.11 -12.01
C VAL A 40 -8.01 -19.08 -10.87
N ALA A 41 -7.80 -18.69 -9.61
CA ALA A 41 -8.14 -19.53 -8.47
C ALA A 41 -9.63 -19.89 -8.40
N PHE A 42 -10.54 -19.00 -8.85
CA PHE A 42 -11.98 -19.26 -8.94
C PHE A 42 -12.33 -20.31 -10.00
N LEU A 43 -11.54 -20.39 -11.08
CA LEU A 43 -11.76 -21.38 -12.14
C LEU A 43 -11.41 -22.80 -11.66
N THR A 44 -10.43 -22.95 -10.76
CA THR A 44 -9.92 -24.26 -10.36
C THR A 44 -10.36 -24.71 -8.97
N ASN A 45 -10.91 -23.81 -8.15
CA ASN A 45 -11.33 -24.14 -6.78
C ASN A 45 -12.75 -23.65 -6.53
N PRO A 46 -13.61 -24.48 -5.92
CA PRO A 46 -14.96 -24.04 -5.56
C PRO A 46 -14.91 -22.90 -4.54
N VAL A 47 -13.96 -22.93 -3.60
CA VAL A 47 -13.79 -21.88 -2.59
C VAL A 47 -12.33 -21.44 -2.59
N PRO A 48 -11.98 -20.37 -3.33
CA PRO A 48 -10.63 -19.82 -3.35
C PRO A 48 -10.24 -19.20 -2.01
N ASP A 49 -11.16 -18.46 -1.39
CA ASP A 49 -10.97 -17.85 -0.07
C ASP A 49 -12.00 -18.38 0.93
N PRO A 50 -11.58 -19.21 1.89
CA PRO A 50 -12.49 -19.74 2.91
C PRO A 50 -13.15 -18.65 3.78
N SER A 51 -12.60 -17.44 3.81
CA SER A 51 -13.20 -16.30 4.50
C SER A 51 -14.50 -15.86 3.84
N PHE A 52 -14.66 -16.12 2.54
CA PHE A 52 -15.83 -15.75 1.74
C PHE A 52 -16.32 -16.97 0.96
N PRO A 53 -16.90 -17.99 1.62
CA PRO A 53 -17.30 -19.23 0.95
C PRO A 53 -18.42 -19.02 -0.09
N TRP A 54 -19.13 -17.89 0.01
CA TRP A 54 -20.13 -17.46 -0.97
C TRP A 54 -19.52 -16.94 -2.28
N ALA A 55 -18.23 -16.56 -2.30
CA ALA A 55 -17.55 -16.08 -3.49
C ALA A 55 -17.03 -17.28 -4.31
N THR A 56 -17.92 -17.84 -5.13
CA THR A 56 -17.63 -19.01 -5.98
C THR A 56 -18.16 -18.83 -7.40
N LEU A 57 -17.63 -19.62 -8.34
CA LEU A 57 -18.15 -19.72 -9.71
C LEU A 57 -19.10 -20.92 -9.86
N PRO A 58 -20.13 -20.80 -10.74
CA PRO A 58 -20.95 -21.93 -11.15
C PRO A 58 -20.09 -23.10 -11.63
N GLU A 59 -20.54 -24.33 -11.38
CA GLU A 59 -19.81 -25.54 -11.78
C GLU A 59 -19.49 -25.60 -13.27
N SER A 60 -20.38 -25.10 -14.12
CA SER A 60 -20.19 -25.03 -15.57
C SER A 60 -19.04 -24.14 -16.03
N LEU A 61 -18.59 -23.19 -15.19
CA LEU A 61 -17.45 -22.31 -15.47
C LEU A 61 -16.15 -22.78 -14.78
N ARG A 62 -16.22 -23.87 -14.00
CA ARG A 62 -15.07 -24.41 -13.29
C ARG A 62 -14.36 -25.46 -14.15
N LEU A 63 -13.04 -25.50 -14.02
CA LEU A 63 -12.21 -26.53 -14.62
C LEU A 63 -12.20 -27.77 -13.71
N PRO A 64 -12.14 -28.99 -14.27
CA PRO A 64 -12.09 -30.24 -13.50
C PRO A 64 -10.68 -30.51 -12.94
N ILE A 65 -9.99 -29.47 -12.46
CA ILE A 65 -8.62 -29.52 -11.92
C ILE A 65 -8.59 -28.66 -10.66
N ALA A 66 -8.17 -29.26 -9.54
CA ALA A 66 -7.94 -28.55 -8.29
C ALA A 66 -6.45 -28.20 -8.13
N GLN A 67 -6.16 -26.94 -7.82
CA GLN A 67 -4.80 -26.51 -7.53
C GLN A 67 -4.38 -26.91 -6.10
N PRO A 68 -3.08 -27.15 -5.86
CA PRO A 68 -2.56 -27.26 -4.50
C PRO A 68 -2.81 -25.97 -3.70
N ARG A 69 -2.82 -26.10 -2.38
CA ARG A 69 -3.02 -25.00 -1.42
C ARG A 69 -1.77 -24.75 -0.60
N ILE A 70 -1.55 -23.49 -0.26
CA ILE A 70 -0.62 -23.06 0.79
C ILE A 70 -1.51 -22.64 1.95
N GLU A 71 -1.54 -23.46 2.99
CA GLU A 71 -2.41 -23.25 4.14
C GLU A 71 -3.89 -23.24 3.68
N HIS A 72 -4.60 -22.13 3.90
CA HIS A 72 -6.01 -22.02 3.58
C HIS A 72 -6.31 -21.75 2.10
N TRP A 73 -5.34 -21.23 1.33
CA TRP A 73 -5.60 -20.65 0.01
C TRP A 73 -4.91 -21.42 -1.13
N PRO A 74 -5.51 -21.48 -2.34
CA PRO A 74 -4.84 -21.98 -3.54
C PRO A 74 -3.52 -21.24 -3.82
N VAL A 75 -2.55 -21.93 -4.43
CA VAL A 75 -1.24 -21.34 -4.75
C VAL A 75 -1.37 -20.07 -5.59
N THR A 76 -2.19 -20.07 -6.65
CA THR A 76 -2.40 -18.87 -7.47
C THR A 76 -3.01 -17.71 -6.69
N TYR A 77 -4.00 -17.99 -5.82
CA TYR A 77 -4.61 -16.97 -4.97
C TYR A 77 -3.61 -16.38 -3.97
N THR A 78 -2.79 -17.24 -3.35
CA THR A 78 -1.72 -16.82 -2.44
C THR A 78 -0.74 -15.88 -3.12
N ILE A 79 -0.17 -16.30 -4.26
CA ILE A 79 0.78 -15.48 -5.02
C ILE A 79 0.11 -14.17 -5.46
N GLY A 80 -1.14 -14.24 -5.91
CA GLY A 80 -1.90 -13.08 -6.33
C GLY A 80 -2.08 -12.04 -5.23
N ILE A 81 -2.45 -12.46 -4.02
CA ILE A 81 -2.58 -11.54 -2.89
C ILE A 81 -1.23 -10.96 -2.46
N TRP A 82 -0.14 -11.74 -2.45
CA TRP A 82 1.17 -11.17 -2.11
C TRP A 82 1.64 -10.14 -3.13
N LEU A 83 1.33 -10.33 -4.41
CA LEU A 83 1.52 -9.32 -5.44
C LEU A 83 0.66 -8.07 -5.18
N TRP A 84 -0.59 -8.24 -4.71
CA TRP A 84 -1.40 -7.12 -4.26
C TRP A 84 -0.76 -6.36 -3.11
N ILE A 85 -0.33 -7.06 -2.06
CA ILE A 85 0.28 -6.46 -0.86
C ILE A 85 1.53 -5.65 -1.21
N ILE A 86 2.43 -6.23 -2.00
CA ILE A 86 3.70 -5.60 -2.39
C ILE A 86 3.47 -4.50 -3.43
N GLY A 87 2.49 -4.68 -4.33
CA GLY A 87 2.20 -3.77 -5.44
C GLY A 87 1.32 -2.58 -5.07
N PHE A 88 0.46 -2.69 -4.05
CA PHE A 88 -0.49 -1.63 -3.68
C PHE A 88 0.14 -0.26 -3.43
N PRO A 89 1.30 -0.14 -2.72
CA PRO A 89 1.92 1.16 -2.50
C PRO A 89 2.27 1.90 -3.80
N ALA A 90 2.47 1.17 -4.91
CA ALA A 90 2.70 1.76 -6.23
C ALA A 90 1.52 2.63 -6.71
N LEU A 91 0.28 2.35 -6.29
CA LEU A 91 -0.88 3.19 -6.64
C LEU A 91 -0.71 4.61 -6.11
N PHE A 92 -0.22 4.77 -4.88
CA PHE A 92 0.00 6.10 -4.30
C PHE A 92 1.15 6.83 -4.98
N LEU A 93 2.22 6.12 -5.33
CA LEU A 93 3.37 6.68 -6.06
C LEU A 93 2.98 7.10 -7.48
N ALA A 94 2.19 6.29 -8.18
CA ALA A 94 1.67 6.61 -9.51
C ALA A 94 0.71 7.80 -9.45
N GLY A 95 -0.17 7.83 -8.44
CA GLY A 95 -1.06 8.95 -8.20
C GLY A 95 -0.30 10.25 -7.89
N TYR A 96 0.74 10.17 -7.06
CA TYR A 96 1.65 11.29 -6.81
C TYR A 96 2.31 11.82 -8.10
N ARG A 97 2.85 10.93 -8.94
CA ARG A 97 3.48 11.32 -10.22
C ARG A 97 2.51 12.02 -11.16
N ARG A 98 1.25 11.58 -11.18
CA ARG A 98 0.25 12.04 -12.14
C ARG A 98 -0.53 13.26 -11.66
N PHE A 99 -0.79 13.36 -10.36
CA PHE A 99 -1.72 14.31 -9.76
C PHE A 99 -1.13 15.07 -8.56
N GLY A 100 0.17 14.96 -8.31
CA GLY A 100 0.83 15.55 -7.14
C GLY A 100 0.67 17.07 -7.03
N ASP A 101 0.56 17.76 -8.17
CA ASP A 101 0.40 19.21 -8.25
C ASP A 101 -1.06 19.68 -8.22
N TRP A 102 -2.03 18.76 -8.37
CA TRP A 102 -3.45 19.09 -8.53
C TRP A 102 -4.25 19.05 -7.22
N MET A 103 -3.78 18.35 -6.18
CA MET A 103 -4.50 18.25 -4.90
C MET A 103 -4.20 19.42 -3.95
N PRO A 104 -5.20 19.98 -3.25
CA PRO A 104 -5.02 21.09 -2.31
C PRO A 104 -4.12 20.78 -1.11
N PHE A 105 -3.88 19.49 -0.82
CA PHE A 105 -2.96 19.03 0.23
C PHE A 105 -1.68 18.35 -0.32
N GLY A 106 -1.48 18.44 -1.64
CA GLY A 106 -0.24 18.16 -2.38
C GLY A 106 0.42 16.80 -2.10
N THR A 107 1.75 16.82 -2.08
CA THR A 107 2.61 15.65 -1.85
C THR A 107 2.39 14.92 -0.52
N PRO A 108 2.22 15.59 0.64
CA PRO A 108 1.96 14.91 1.92
C PRO A 108 0.77 13.97 1.88
N MET A 109 -0.31 14.38 1.20
CA MET A 109 -1.52 13.56 1.13
C MET A 109 -1.28 12.28 0.34
N TRP A 110 -0.63 12.37 -0.83
CA TRP A 110 -0.32 11.19 -1.63
C TRP A 110 0.66 10.23 -0.95
N LEU A 111 1.72 10.77 -0.36
CA LEU A 111 2.83 9.95 0.14
C LEU A 111 2.64 9.47 1.58
N ALA A 112 1.74 10.07 2.36
CA ALA A 112 1.54 9.68 3.76
C ALA A 112 0.07 9.61 4.15
N GLY A 113 -0.74 10.60 3.77
CA GLY A 113 -2.15 10.66 4.13
C GLY A 113 -2.96 9.47 3.61
N LEU A 114 -2.90 9.22 2.30
CA LEU A 114 -3.59 8.11 1.67
C LEU A 114 -3.10 6.73 2.17
N PRO A 115 -1.78 6.46 2.28
CA PRO A 115 -1.29 5.26 2.96
C PRO A 115 -1.81 5.09 4.39
N ALA A 116 -1.83 6.17 5.20
CA ALA A 116 -2.31 6.11 6.59
C ALA A 116 -3.83 5.83 6.66
N LEU A 117 -4.62 6.47 5.80
CA LEU A 117 -6.06 6.21 5.68
C LEU A 117 -6.34 4.78 5.22
N ALA A 118 -5.56 4.27 4.27
CA ALA A 118 -5.67 2.91 3.80
C ALA A 118 -5.33 1.92 4.94
N MET A 119 -4.22 2.15 5.67
CA MET A 119 -3.86 1.36 6.84
C MET A 119 -4.98 1.34 7.89
N LEU A 120 -5.56 2.50 8.21
CA LEU A 120 -6.66 2.62 9.16
C LEU A 120 -7.89 1.81 8.69
N SER A 121 -8.23 1.95 7.41
CA SER A 121 -9.38 1.28 6.80
C SER A 121 -9.21 -0.24 6.82
N TRP A 122 -8.06 -0.77 6.41
CA TRP A 122 -7.81 -2.21 6.46
C TRP A 122 -7.70 -2.74 7.88
N THR A 123 -7.06 -2.01 8.80
CA THR A 123 -7.00 -2.41 10.21
C THR A 123 -8.42 -2.55 10.78
N THR A 124 -9.29 -1.60 10.46
CA THR A 124 -10.71 -1.63 10.86
C THR A 124 -11.45 -2.80 10.24
N TYR A 125 -11.28 -2.98 8.93
CA TYR A 125 -11.87 -4.09 8.19
C TYR A 125 -11.46 -5.45 8.76
N CYS A 126 -10.16 -5.68 8.93
CA CYS A 126 -9.61 -6.94 9.44
C CYS A 126 -10.08 -7.22 10.87
N ARG A 127 -10.18 -6.20 11.73
CA ARG A 127 -10.61 -6.38 13.12
C ARG A 127 -12.08 -6.78 13.20
N PHE A 128 -12.96 -6.03 12.54
CA PHE A 128 -14.40 -6.13 12.79
C PHE A 128 -15.14 -6.99 11.77
N PHE A 129 -14.70 -6.99 10.51
CA PHE A 129 -15.48 -7.56 9.41
C PHE A 129 -14.87 -8.83 8.81
N TRP A 130 -13.53 -8.95 8.80
CA TRP A 130 -12.87 -10.13 8.24
C TRP A 130 -13.14 -11.39 9.09
N PRO A 131 -13.65 -12.48 8.50
CA PRO A 131 -13.79 -13.78 9.17
C PRO A 131 -12.43 -14.42 9.47
N LYS A 132 -12.16 -14.74 10.73
CA LYS A 132 -10.86 -15.26 11.17
C LYS A 132 -10.80 -16.75 10.89
N LEU A 133 -9.81 -17.18 10.12
CA LEU A 133 -9.63 -18.59 9.75
C LEU A 133 -8.86 -19.32 10.84
N HIS A 134 -9.34 -20.50 11.24
CA HIS A 134 -8.67 -21.32 12.24
C HIS A 134 -8.12 -22.61 11.61
N PRO A 135 -6.86 -22.98 11.89
CA PRO A 135 -5.91 -22.28 12.75
C PRO A 135 -5.35 -20.98 12.11
N PRO A 136 -4.85 -20.02 12.93
CA PRO A 136 -4.10 -18.88 12.42
C PRO A 136 -2.91 -19.35 11.59
N THR A 137 -2.53 -18.57 10.58
CA THR A 137 -1.48 -18.96 9.64
C THR A 137 -0.52 -17.81 9.34
N TRP A 138 0.75 -18.14 9.12
CA TRP A 138 1.78 -17.20 8.71
C TRP A 138 1.48 -16.59 7.33
N ASN A 139 0.69 -17.27 6.50
CA ASN A 139 0.34 -16.81 5.15
C ASN A 139 -0.89 -15.87 5.14
N ALA A 140 -1.35 -15.41 6.31
CA ALA A 140 -2.52 -14.54 6.39
C ALA A 140 -2.22 -13.16 5.76
N PRO A 141 -3.02 -12.69 4.79
CA PRO A 141 -2.68 -11.52 4.02
C PRO A 141 -2.89 -10.22 4.81
N SER A 142 -1.97 -9.27 4.64
CA SER A 142 -2.16 -7.90 5.12
C SER A 142 -1.19 -6.92 4.45
N TYR A 143 -1.57 -5.64 4.44
CA TYR A 143 -0.78 -4.59 3.78
C TYR A 143 0.37 -4.01 4.62
N THR A 144 0.51 -4.39 5.90
CA THR A 144 1.61 -3.94 6.76
C THR A 144 2.14 -5.07 7.63
N VAL A 145 3.42 -5.06 8.02
CA VAL A 145 3.99 -6.07 8.93
C VAL A 145 3.22 -6.16 10.24
N VAL A 146 2.78 -5.02 10.81
CA VAL A 146 2.02 -5.03 12.08
C VAL A 146 0.62 -5.60 11.90
N CYS A 147 -0.05 -5.29 10.79
CA CYS A 147 -1.33 -5.94 10.46
C CYS A 147 -1.13 -7.44 10.20
N TRP A 148 0.01 -7.84 9.64
CA TRP A 148 0.32 -9.24 9.36
C TRP A 148 0.45 -10.03 10.66
N LEU A 149 1.13 -9.46 11.67
CA LEU A 149 1.21 -10.05 13.01
C LEU A 149 -0.17 -10.21 13.65
N TYR A 150 -1.10 -9.27 13.42
CA TYR A 150 -2.48 -9.44 13.85
C TYR A 150 -3.18 -10.58 13.08
N CYS A 151 -3.10 -10.59 11.75
CA CYS A 151 -3.77 -11.59 10.92
C CYS A 151 -3.20 -13.02 11.13
N SER A 152 -1.94 -13.15 11.52
CA SER A 152 -1.28 -14.44 11.75
C SER A 152 -1.41 -14.99 13.17
N SER A 153 -1.82 -14.17 14.13
CA SER A 153 -1.95 -14.58 15.55
C SER A 153 -3.33 -14.30 16.17
N TYR A 154 -4.12 -13.41 15.57
CA TYR A 154 -5.34 -12.82 16.11
C TYR A 154 -5.18 -12.12 17.48
N ASN A 155 -3.95 -11.82 17.91
CA ASN A 155 -3.71 -11.10 19.15
C ASN A 155 -4.04 -9.61 19.01
N VAL A 156 -5.00 -9.15 19.81
CA VAL A 156 -5.53 -7.77 19.80
C VAL A 156 -4.44 -6.71 20.01
N LEU A 157 -3.33 -7.04 20.68
CA LEU A 157 -2.19 -6.14 20.85
C LEU A 157 -1.70 -5.60 19.50
N TRP A 158 -1.57 -6.46 18.49
CA TRP A 158 -1.09 -6.06 17.16
C TRP A 158 -2.09 -5.16 16.44
N SER A 159 -3.39 -5.42 16.58
CA SER A 159 -4.43 -4.56 16.01
C SER A 159 -4.43 -3.17 16.68
N ASN A 160 -4.27 -3.10 18.00
CA ASN A 160 -4.15 -1.81 18.71
C ASN A 160 -2.90 -1.04 18.26
N LEU A 161 -1.77 -1.73 18.09
CA LEU A 161 -0.54 -1.13 17.58
C LEU A 161 -0.71 -0.63 16.14
N ALA A 162 -1.42 -1.38 15.28
CA ALA A 162 -1.74 -0.94 13.92
C ALA A 162 -2.57 0.35 13.91
N TYR A 163 -3.58 0.47 14.77
CA TYR A 163 -4.32 1.73 14.94
C TYR A 163 -3.42 2.88 15.38
N LEU A 164 -2.56 2.65 16.39
CA LEU A 164 -1.62 3.66 16.86
C LEU A 164 -0.72 4.16 15.71
N ILE A 165 -0.13 3.25 14.94
CA ILE A 165 0.72 3.59 13.79
C ILE A 165 -0.08 4.36 12.74
N ALA A 166 -1.31 3.95 12.44
CA ALA A 166 -2.17 4.65 11.48
C ALA A 166 -2.48 6.08 11.96
N PHE A 167 -2.82 6.28 13.24
CA PHE A 167 -3.03 7.61 13.82
C PHE A 167 -1.76 8.46 13.80
N VAL A 168 -0.59 7.86 14.07
CA VAL A 168 0.71 8.54 13.90
C VAL A 168 0.91 8.97 12.45
N GLY A 169 0.56 8.15 11.47
CA GLY A 169 0.60 8.51 10.04
C GLY A 169 -0.32 9.68 9.68
N VAL A 170 -1.54 9.71 10.23
CA VAL A 170 -2.48 10.84 10.07
C VAL A 170 -1.89 12.11 10.70
N ALA A 171 -1.39 12.03 11.92
CA ALA A 171 -0.76 13.16 12.60
C ALA A 171 0.48 13.67 11.84
N ALA A 172 1.33 12.77 11.35
CA ALA A 172 2.49 13.08 10.54
C ALA A 172 2.10 13.81 9.25
N THR A 173 1.00 13.39 8.61
CA THR A 173 0.45 14.05 7.43
C THR A 173 -0.01 15.47 7.75
N VAL A 174 -0.76 15.66 8.85
CA VAL A 174 -1.19 17.00 9.29
C VAL A 174 0.02 17.90 9.58
N LEU A 175 1.03 17.39 10.26
CA LEU A 175 2.28 18.13 10.55
C LEU A 175 3.04 18.48 9.26
N ALA A 176 3.07 17.57 8.29
CA ALA A 176 3.72 17.75 7.00
C ALA A 176 3.02 18.81 6.14
N VAL A 177 1.68 18.85 6.15
CA VAL A 177 0.86 19.90 5.53
C VAL A 177 1.10 21.25 6.22
N ARG A 178 1.20 21.26 7.56
CA ARG A 178 1.55 22.44 8.36
C ARG A 178 3.04 22.83 8.30
N ARG A 179 3.83 22.18 7.43
CA ARG A 179 5.26 22.45 7.20
C ARG A 179 6.13 22.46 8.47
N ARG A 180 5.83 21.59 9.43
CA ARG A 180 6.64 21.47 10.66
C ARG A 180 7.91 20.64 10.38
N HIS A 181 9.06 21.09 10.87
CA HIS A 181 10.36 20.42 10.67
C HIS A 181 10.38 18.97 11.21
N VAL A 182 9.69 18.71 12.32
CA VAL A 182 9.60 17.38 12.95
C VAL A 182 8.85 16.36 12.06
N ALA A 183 8.06 16.82 11.09
CA ALA A 183 7.25 15.94 10.25
C ALA A 183 8.09 14.89 9.50
N GLY A 184 9.31 15.22 9.07
CA GLY A 184 10.18 14.29 8.36
C GLY A 184 10.49 13.01 9.15
N TYR A 185 10.82 13.15 10.44
CA TYR A 185 11.13 12.03 11.32
C TYR A 185 9.90 11.16 11.63
N ILE A 186 8.76 11.81 11.89
CA ILE A 186 7.52 11.08 12.21
C ILE A 186 7.02 10.32 10.96
N LEU A 187 7.11 10.93 9.78
CA LEU A 187 6.79 10.27 8.51
C LEU A 187 7.67 9.05 8.24
N LEU A 188 8.97 9.17 8.51
CA LEU A 188 9.91 8.06 8.36
C LEU A 188 9.55 6.92 9.33
N GLY A 189 9.28 7.24 10.60
CA GLY A 189 8.84 6.26 11.59
C GLY A 189 7.56 5.54 11.17
N PHE A 190 6.52 6.30 10.82
CA PHE A 190 5.28 5.74 10.27
C PHE A 190 5.56 4.83 9.06
N GLY A 191 6.33 5.32 8.09
CA GLY A 191 6.62 4.60 6.86
C GLY A 191 7.30 3.25 7.10
N VAL A 192 8.26 3.19 8.03
CA VAL A 192 8.99 1.96 8.39
C VAL A 192 8.05 0.96 9.06
N PHE A 193 7.27 1.37 10.05
CA PHE A 193 6.36 0.47 10.76
C PHE A 193 5.15 0.03 9.91
N ALA A 194 4.80 0.81 8.89
CA ALA A 194 3.73 0.51 7.96
C ALA A 194 4.21 -0.21 6.69
N LEU A 195 5.46 -0.68 6.58
CA LEU A 195 5.92 -1.40 5.39
C LEU A 195 5.09 -2.68 5.14
N PRO A 196 4.82 -3.04 3.87
CA PRO A 196 5.21 -2.34 2.64
C PRO A 196 4.36 -1.10 2.30
N LEU A 197 3.15 -0.97 2.84
CA LEU A 197 2.23 0.15 2.58
C LEU A 197 2.86 1.54 2.79
N GLY A 198 3.72 1.66 3.80
CA GLY A 198 4.38 2.90 4.20
C GLY A 198 5.55 3.34 3.33
N LEU A 199 5.91 2.59 2.28
CA LEU A 199 7.03 2.93 1.39
C LEU A 199 6.97 4.37 0.82
N PRO A 200 5.82 4.90 0.38
CA PRO A 200 5.71 6.29 -0.06
C PRO A 200 6.06 7.29 1.06
N ALA A 201 5.70 6.97 2.31
CA ALA A 201 5.94 7.83 3.46
C ALA A 201 7.41 7.79 3.91
N VAL A 202 8.07 6.64 3.78
CA VAL A 202 9.53 6.53 3.95
C VAL A 202 10.25 7.49 3.00
N TYR A 203 9.87 7.48 1.72
CA TYR A 203 10.44 8.38 0.73
C TYR A 203 10.19 9.86 1.08
N GLU A 204 8.97 10.23 1.46
CA GLU A 204 8.67 11.62 1.84
C GLU A 204 9.42 12.07 3.09
N GLY A 205 9.49 11.21 4.11
CA GLY A 205 10.23 11.48 5.35
C GLY A 205 11.72 11.70 5.07
N TYR A 206 12.34 10.78 4.32
CA TYR A 206 13.74 10.89 3.91
C TYR A 206 14.02 12.16 3.11
N ARG A 207 13.16 12.50 2.14
CA ARG A 207 13.27 13.71 1.32
C ARG A 207 13.19 14.99 2.15
N ARG A 208 12.38 15.03 3.20
CA ARG A 208 12.24 16.19 4.08
C ARG A 208 13.43 16.36 5.01
N ILE A 209 13.93 15.26 5.57
CA ILE A 209 15.09 15.27 6.46
C ILE A 209 16.31 15.79 5.70
N THR A 210 16.58 15.26 4.51
CA THR A 210 17.74 15.67 3.69
C THR A 210 17.68 17.14 3.28
N LYS A 211 16.50 17.67 2.90
CA LYS A 211 16.33 19.11 2.63
C LYS A 211 16.62 19.99 3.85
N THR A 212 16.11 19.60 5.02
CA THR A 212 16.28 20.39 6.25
C THR A 212 17.75 20.42 6.69
N HIS A 213 18.49 19.31 6.54
CA HIS A 213 19.93 19.27 6.86
C HIS A 213 20.81 19.98 5.82
N GLY A 214 20.34 20.12 4.58
CA GLY A 214 21.03 20.87 3.52
C GLY A 214 20.98 22.39 3.69
N GLU A 215 19.92 22.92 4.30
CA GLU A 215 19.77 24.36 4.59
C GLU A 215 20.61 24.83 5.81
N VAL A 216 21.20 23.90 6.57
CA VAL A 216 21.95 24.19 7.81
C VAL A 216 23.48 24.21 7.60
N ARG A 217 23.98 24.10 6.36
CA ARG A 217 25.41 24.34 6.07
C ARG A 217 25.65 25.82 5.71
N PRO A 218 26.35 26.60 6.56
CA PRO A 218 26.92 27.89 6.16
C PRO A 218 28.05 27.72 5.14
#